data_AF-A0A3M1WW40-F1
#
_entry.id   AF-A0A3M1WW40-F1
#
_cell.length_a   1.000
_cell.length_b   1.000
_cell.length_c   1.000
_cell.angle_alpha   90.00
_cell.angle_beta   90.00
_cell.angle_gamma   90.00
#
_symmetry.space_group_name_H-M   'P 1'
#
loop_
_entity.id
_entity.type
_entity.pdbx_description
1 polymer ?
#
loop_
_entity_poly.entity_id
_entity_poly.type
_entity_poly.pdbx_seq_one_letter_code
_entity_poly.pdbx_strand_id
1 'polypeptide(L)'
;MLMLGLMPGLLPAQAPESDHVFLVLLDLAEPADIARCYTTRFDVKRIRLDLPPEAPLANLDEFGLTEDPLPGTACFVPEIKLIYETTTYVISLYCSQVIQYQNAGPYQPSAQRIPNDLILTEGLQAYLQGLRREQLGDRPVSQKLIARVVTADPIREPSLSEDGFDELMESLLDETLLDSLSEDADLELEEPTPRLLPEEADPDEDDQR
;
A
#
# COMPACT_ATOMS: atom_id res chain seq x y z
N MET A 1 35.84 15.86 -45.37
CA MET A 1 35.52 14.62 -44.63
C MET A 1 35.39 15.01 -43.16
N LEU A 2 34.16 15.32 -42.72
CA LEU A 2 33.84 15.68 -41.34
C LEU A 2 33.25 14.43 -40.68
N MET A 3 33.97 13.86 -39.70
CA MET A 3 33.41 12.84 -38.82
C MET A 3 32.74 13.54 -37.64
N LEU A 4 31.41 13.55 -37.67
CA LEU A 4 30.55 13.94 -36.56
C LEU A 4 30.70 12.91 -35.44
N GLY A 5 31.10 13.38 -34.26
CA GLY A 5 31.07 12.61 -33.02
C GLY A 5 29.62 12.39 -32.57
N LEU A 6 29.30 11.15 -32.21
CA LEU A 6 28.10 10.78 -31.48
C LEU A 6 28.53 10.41 -30.06
N MET A 7 28.36 11.35 -29.14
CA MET A 7 28.34 11.09 -27.71
C MET A 7 27.06 10.27 -27.39
N PRO A 8 27.14 9.12 -26.71
CA PRO A 8 25.95 8.48 -26.18
C PRO A 8 25.36 9.36 -25.08
N GLY A 9 24.06 9.56 -25.17
CA GLY A 9 23.29 10.52 -24.40
C GLY A 9 23.45 10.38 -22.90
N LEU A 10 23.54 11.55 -22.26
CA LEU A 10 23.11 11.77 -20.88
C LEU A 10 21.70 11.16 -20.75
N LEU A 11 21.57 10.08 -19.97
CA LEU A 11 20.27 9.67 -19.47
C LEU A 11 19.66 10.86 -18.73
N PRO A 12 18.37 11.18 -18.93
CA PRO A 12 17.71 12.17 -18.08
C PRO A 12 17.80 11.68 -16.63
N ALA A 13 18.27 12.54 -15.74
CA ALA A 13 18.11 12.37 -14.31
C ALA A 13 16.63 12.06 -14.03
N GLN A 14 16.38 10.95 -13.33
CA GLN A 14 15.03 10.60 -12.93
C GLN A 14 14.49 11.67 -11.96
N ALA A 15 13.17 11.86 -12.01
CA ALA A 15 12.39 13.05 -11.68
C ALA A 15 12.60 13.63 -10.25
N PRO A 16 12.23 14.90 -10.01
CA PRO A 16 12.08 15.42 -8.64
C PRO A 16 11.12 14.51 -7.86
N GLU A 17 11.66 13.96 -6.79
CA GLU A 17 11.02 13.07 -5.84
C GLU A 17 9.79 13.74 -5.22
N SER A 18 8.80 12.93 -4.88
CA SER A 18 7.53 13.37 -4.31
C SER A 18 7.71 14.40 -3.19
N ASP A 19 7.12 15.61 -3.34
CA ASP A 19 7.17 16.70 -2.34
C ASP A 19 6.58 16.32 -0.97
N HIS A 20 5.88 15.18 -0.88
CA HIS A 20 5.26 14.73 0.35
C HIS A 20 5.12 13.21 0.45
N VAL A 21 5.11 12.74 1.69
CA VAL A 21 4.87 11.35 2.09
C VAL A 21 3.70 11.30 3.04
N PHE A 22 2.85 10.28 2.94
CA PHE A 22 1.87 10.04 3.99
C PHE A 22 2.41 9.07 5.03
N LEU A 23 2.45 9.52 6.27
CA LEU A 23 2.65 8.67 7.43
C LEU A 23 1.28 8.25 7.98
N VAL A 24 1.08 6.94 8.10
CA VAL A 24 -0.18 6.36 8.52
C VAL A 24 0.02 5.45 9.73
N LEU A 25 -0.78 5.64 10.77
CA LEU A 25 -0.89 4.72 11.90
C LEU A 25 -1.83 3.58 11.55
N LEU A 26 -1.38 2.34 11.75
CA LEU A 26 -2.19 1.15 11.55
C LEU A 26 -2.71 0.61 12.89
N ASP A 27 -3.95 0.11 12.90
CA ASP A 27 -4.52 -0.64 14.03
C ASP A 27 -5.16 -1.92 13.53
N LEU A 28 -4.45 -3.02 13.75
CA LEU A 28 -4.87 -4.36 13.40
C LEU A 28 -5.28 -5.09 14.68
N ALA A 29 -6.44 -5.73 14.63
CA ALA A 29 -6.95 -6.51 15.76
C ALA A 29 -6.55 -7.99 15.68
N GLU A 30 -6.48 -8.54 14.46
CA GLU A 30 -6.32 -9.96 14.22
C GLU A 30 -5.14 -10.28 13.29
N PRO A 31 -4.46 -11.43 13.48
CA PRO A 31 -3.38 -11.84 12.57
C PRO A 31 -3.80 -11.97 11.10
N ALA A 32 -5.04 -12.39 10.84
CA ALA A 32 -5.57 -12.51 9.49
C ALA A 32 -5.64 -11.16 8.73
N ASP A 33 -5.68 -10.04 9.45
CA ASP A 33 -5.71 -8.71 8.85
C ASP A 33 -4.34 -8.27 8.31
N ILE A 34 -3.26 -8.90 8.76
CA ILE A 34 -1.88 -8.56 8.34
C ILE A 34 -1.73 -8.71 6.83
N ALA A 35 -2.35 -9.72 6.22
CA ALA A 35 -2.31 -9.93 4.79
C ALA A 35 -2.91 -8.74 3.99
N ARG A 36 -3.77 -7.92 4.62
CA ARG A 36 -4.50 -6.80 4.01
C ARG A 36 -4.06 -5.44 4.56
N CYS A 37 -2.95 -5.39 5.29
CA CYS A 37 -2.46 -4.16 5.95
C CYS A 37 -2.15 -3.01 4.97
N TYR A 38 -1.93 -3.31 3.69
CA TYR A 38 -1.73 -2.31 2.62
C TYR A 38 -3.00 -1.47 2.37
N THR A 39 -4.19 -2.03 2.60
CA THR A 39 -5.48 -1.34 2.39
C THR A 39 -5.68 -0.19 3.38
N THR A 40 -6.59 0.74 3.06
CA THR A 40 -6.94 1.87 3.94
C THR A 40 -7.85 1.49 5.11
N ARG A 41 -8.33 0.24 5.16
CA ARG A 41 -9.28 -0.25 6.17
C ARG A 41 -8.74 -0.13 7.60
N PHE A 42 -7.43 -0.23 7.77
CA PHE A 42 -6.76 -0.25 9.07
C PHE A 42 -6.07 1.08 9.40
N ASP A 43 -6.25 2.09 8.56
CA ASP A 43 -5.65 3.41 8.73
C ASP A 43 -6.40 4.17 9.84
N VAL A 44 -5.80 4.29 11.03
CA VAL A 44 -6.39 5.04 12.15
C VAL A 44 -6.21 6.54 11.98
N LYS A 45 -5.03 6.94 11.52
CA LYS A 45 -4.66 8.33 11.33
C LYS A 45 -3.67 8.42 10.19
N ARG A 46 -3.95 9.31 9.24
CA ARG A 46 -3.11 9.59 8.07
C ARG A 46 -2.69 11.05 8.12
N ILE A 47 -1.39 11.30 8.02
CA ILE A 47 -0.80 12.64 8.05
C ILE A 47 0.04 12.81 6.80
N ARG A 48 -0.14 13.95 6.14
CA ARG A 48 0.72 14.39 5.05
C ARG A 48 1.94 15.07 5.65
N LEU A 49 3.12 14.61 5.28
CA LEU A 49 4.40 15.22 5.63
C LEU A 49 4.96 15.83 4.35
N ASP A 50 5.04 17.14 4.29
CA ASP A 50 5.79 17.81 3.23
C ASP A 50 7.27 17.76 3.64
N LEU A 51 8.09 17.09 2.84
CA LEU A 51 9.47 16.76 3.21
C LEU A 51 10.43 17.72 2.54
N PRO A 52 11.29 18.42 3.29
CA PRO A 52 12.41 19.11 2.66
C PRO A 52 13.39 18.07 2.08
N PRO A 53 14.18 18.42 1.05
CA PRO A 53 15.10 17.48 0.38
C PRO A 53 16.11 16.82 1.31
N GLU A 54 16.49 17.47 2.41
CA GLU A 54 17.40 16.93 3.41
C GLU A 54 16.73 16.00 4.45
N ALA A 55 15.41 15.82 4.40
CA ALA A 55 14.72 14.98 5.36
C ALA A 55 15.10 13.49 5.17
N PRO A 56 15.28 12.73 6.27
CA PRO A 56 15.53 11.30 6.18
C PRO A 56 14.52 10.51 5.36
N LEU A 57 13.24 10.92 5.37
CA LEU A 57 12.21 10.28 4.57
C LEU A 57 12.23 10.63 3.08
N ALA A 58 12.91 11.70 2.69
CA ALA A 58 13.12 12.05 1.28
C ALA A 58 14.19 11.14 0.66
N ASN A 59 15.23 10.79 1.42
CA ASN A 59 16.35 9.93 1.00
C ASN A 59 16.43 8.66 1.87
N LEU A 60 15.35 7.87 1.90
CA LEU A 60 15.26 6.65 2.73
C LEU A 60 16.36 5.63 2.38
N ASP A 61 16.67 5.54 1.09
CA ASP A 61 17.70 4.67 0.52
C ASP A 61 19.09 5.07 1.01
N GLU A 62 19.40 6.36 1.14
CA GLU A 62 20.68 6.82 1.67
C GLU A 62 20.79 6.68 3.20
N PHE A 63 19.68 6.91 3.92
CA PHE A 63 19.65 6.95 5.38
C PHE A 63 19.98 5.59 6.03
N GLY A 64 19.68 4.48 5.36
CA GLY A 64 19.89 3.12 5.86
C GLY A 64 21.21 2.44 5.45
N LEU A 65 22.02 3.07 4.58
CA LEU A 65 23.23 2.44 4.02
C LEU A 65 24.49 2.62 4.87
N THR A 66 24.44 3.48 5.88
CA THR A 66 25.61 3.82 6.71
C THR A 66 25.67 3.07 8.04
N GLU A 67 24.60 2.37 8.41
CA GLU A 67 24.47 1.63 9.66
C GLU A 67 24.22 0.13 9.41
N ASP A 68 24.53 -0.69 10.41
CA ASP A 68 24.25 -2.13 10.34
C ASP A 68 22.72 -2.39 10.36
N PRO A 69 22.24 -3.37 9.58
CA PRO A 69 20.83 -3.77 9.59
C PRO A 69 20.44 -4.31 10.96
N LEU A 70 19.24 -3.97 11.43
CA LEU A 70 18.69 -4.58 12.64
C LEU A 70 18.46 -6.07 12.41
N PRO A 71 18.77 -6.94 13.39
CA PRO A 71 18.40 -8.34 13.33
C PRO A 71 16.87 -8.44 13.32
N GLY A 72 16.30 -8.79 12.16
CA GLY A 72 14.88 -9.05 12.03
C GLY A 72 14.48 -10.25 12.89
N THR A 73 13.33 -10.13 13.57
CA THR A 73 12.71 -11.28 14.23
C THR A 73 11.78 -11.99 13.25
N ALA A 74 11.45 -13.26 13.50
CA ALA A 74 10.54 -14.04 12.65
C ALA A 74 9.05 -13.67 12.82
N CYS A 75 8.75 -12.42 13.15
CA CYS A 75 7.38 -11.90 13.28
C CYS A 75 7.17 -10.70 12.35
N PHE A 76 5.89 -10.39 12.07
CA PHE A 76 5.53 -9.16 11.39
C PHE A 76 4.26 -8.57 12.00
N VAL A 77 4.40 -7.43 12.67
CA VAL A 77 3.29 -6.73 13.30
C VAL A 77 3.24 -5.31 12.71
N PRO A 78 2.36 -5.06 11.72
CA PRO A 78 2.28 -3.76 11.06
C PRO A 78 1.91 -2.65 12.06
N GLU A 79 2.69 -1.58 12.07
CA GLU A 79 2.45 -0.44 12.97
C GLU A 79 2.26 0.85 12.21
N ILE A 80 3.10 1.07 11.20
CA ILE A 80 3.06 2.26 10.37
C ILE A 80 3.09 1.90 8.90
N LYS A 81 2.54 2.80 8.09
CA LYS A 81 2.61 2.76 6.64
C LYS A 81 3.15 4.09 6.14
N LEU A 82 4.17 4.05 5.29
CA LEU A 82 4.71 5.18 4.56
C LEU A 82 4.25 5.07 3.11
N ILE A 83 3.43 6.01 2.66
CA ILE A 83 2.90 6.01 1.30
C ILE A 83 3.62 7.10 0.52
N TYR A 84 4.49 6.68 -0.39
CA TYR A 84 5.11 7.51 -1.41
C TYR A 84 4.20 7.59 -2.63
N GLU A 85 4.59 8.36 -3.64
CA GLU A 85 3.82 8.46 -4.87
C GLU A 85 3.66 7.09 -5.55
N THR A 86 4.78 6.38 -5.76
CA THR A 86 4.81 5.13 -6.53
C THR A 86 4.83 3.87 -5.67
N THR A 87 5.30 3.95 -4.42
CA THR A 87 5.48 2.79 -3.54
C THR A 87 4.86 3.02 -2.16
N THR A 88 4.64 1.93 -1.44
CA THR A 88 4.17 1.95 -0.05
C THR A 88 5.01 0.98 0.78
N TYR A 89 5.56 1.46 1.88
CA TYR A 89 6.21 0.63 2.88
C TYR A 89 5.27 0.40 4.06
N VAL A 90 5.08 -0.86 4.43
CA VAL A 90 4.44 -1.24 5.69
C VAL A 90 5.50 -1.75 6.63
N ILE A 91 5.64 -1.08 7.77
CA ILE A 91 6.77 -1.28 8.69
C ILE A 91 6.25 -1.82 10.01
N SER A 92 6.88 -2.90 10.45
CA SER A 92 6.82 -3.43 11.81
C SER A 92 8.05 -2.94 12.56
N LEU A 93 7.88 -1.92 13.38
CA LEU A 93 8.95 -1.38 14.21
C LEU A 93 9.32 -2.39 15.29
N TYR A 94 8.36 -3.10 15.88
CA TYR A 94 8.59 -4.10 16.92
C TYR A 94 9.38 -5.31 16.41
N CYS A 95 9.03 -5.83 15.23
CA CYS A 95 9.68 -7.01 14.68
C CYS A 95 10.91 -6.70 13.83
N SER A 96 11.19 -5.41 13.60
CA SER A 96 12.22 -4.91 12.68
C SER A 96 12.08 -5.48 11.26
N GLN A 97 10.86 -5.43 10.73
CA GLN A 97 10.54 -5.95 9.40
C GLN A 97 9.79 -4.93 8.56
N VAL A 98 10.01 -4.98 7.24
CA VAL A 98 9.39 -4.07 6.26
C VAL A 98 8.88 -4.88 5.08
N ILE A 99 7.67 -4.56 4.61
CA ILE A 99 7.14 -5.08 3.35
C ILE A 99 6.87 -3.89 2.43
N GLN A 100 7.36 -3.99 1.19
CA GLN A 100 7.15 -2.99 0.16
C GLN A 100 6.06 -3.43 -0.83
N TYR A 101 5.21 -2.49 -1.19
CA TYR A 101 4.12 -2.65 -2.14
C TYR A 101 4.25 -1.62 -3.27
N GLN A 102 3.94 -2.05 -4.48
CA GLN A 102 3.72 -1.17 -5.62
C GLN A 102 2.37 -0.47 -5.47
N ASN A 103 2.31 0.84 -5.71
CA ASN A 103 1.03 1.55 -5.73
C ASN A 103 0.32 1.35 -7.08
N ALA A 104 -1.02 1.27 -7.05
CA ALA A 104 -1.87 1.23 -8.25
C ALA A 104 -1.96 2.60 -8.95
N GLY A 105 -1.64 3.67 -8.22
CA GLY A 105 -1.57 5.05 -8.69
C GLY A 105 -0.96 5.94 -7.60
N PRO A 106 -0.78 7.25 -7.84
CA PRO A 106 -0.19 8.17 -6.88
C PRO A 106 -0.81 8.06 -5.49
N TYR A 107 -0.01 7.63 -4.51
CA TYR A 107 -0.40 7.46 -3.11
C TYR A 107 -1.56 6.48 -2.86
N GLN A 108 -1.73 5.50 -3.76
CA GLN A 108 -2.77 4.48 -3.69
C GLN A 108 -2.14 3.08 -3.58
N PRO A 109 -1.96 2.55 -2.36
CA PRO A 109 -1.36 1.23 -2.16
C PRO A 109 -2.15 0.13 -2.88
N SER A 110 -1.44 -0.87 -3.41
CA SER A 110 -2.03 -2.08 -3.98
C SER A 110 -1.59 -3.34 -3.23
N ALA A 111 -2.19 -4.48 -3.59
CA ALA A 111 -1.79 -5.78 -3.05
C ALA A 111 -0.47 -6.30 -3.62
N GLN A 112 0.07 -5.66 -4.67
CA GLN A 112 1.25 -6.12 -5.38
C GLN A 112 2.50 -5.87 -4.54
N ARG A 113 3.07 -6.93 -3.97
CA ARG A 113 4.36 -6.89 -3.28
C ARG A 113 5.50 -6.80 -4.28
N ILE A 114 6.54 -6.04 -3.93
CA ILE A 114 7.79 -5.91 -4.69
C ILE A 114 8.98 -6.19 -3.77
N PRO A 115 10.17 -6.51 -4.33
CA PRO A 115 11.37 -6.70 -3.52
C PRO A 115 11.61 -5.48 -2.63
N ASN A 116 11.75 -5.71 -1.33
CA ASN A 116 11.97 -4.64 -0.37
C ASN A 116 13.38 -4.04 -0.53
N ASP A 117 13.45 -2.76 -0.87
CA ASP A 117 14.69 -1.98 -0.97
C ASP A 117 15.07 -1.27 0.33
N LEU A 118 14.18 -1.25 1.34
CA LEU A 118 14.42 -0.56 2.60
C LEU A 118 15.04 -1.47 3.65
N ILE A 119 16.23 -1.09 4.12
CA ILE A 119 16.90 -1.75 5.25
C ILE A 119 16.57 -0.98 6.52
N LEU A 120 15.97 -1.66 7.51
CA LEU A 120 15.68 -1.05 8.80
C LEU A 120 16.92 -1.10 9.70
N THR A 121 17.52 0.06 9.95
CA THR A 121 18.64 0.25 10.89
C THR A 121 18.14 0.76 12.24
N GLU A 122 19.01 0.77 13.26
CA GLU A 122 18.67 1.33 14.58
C GLU A 122 18.29 2.81 14.48
N GLY A 123 19.06 3.60 13.70
CA GLY A 123 18.79 5.01 13.47
C GLY A 123 17.44 5.24 12.79
N LEU A 124 17.14 4.48 11.72
CA LEU A 124 15.86 4.59 11.02
C LEU A 124 14.68 4.17 11.90
N GLN A 125 14.81 3.08 12.65
CA GLN A 125 13.78 2.64 13.59
C GLN A 125 13.51 3.72 14.65
N ALA A 126 14.57 4.28 15.26
CA ALA A 126 14.44 5.34 16.26
C ALA A 126 13.81 6.61 15.68
N TYR A 127 14.20 7.00 14.47
CA TYR A 127 13.60 8.13 13.75
C TYR A 127 12.09 7.92 13.53
N LEU A 128 11.69 6.76 12.99
CA LEU A 128 10.28 6.43 12.74
C LEU A 128 9.46 6.34 14.02
N GLN A 129 10.05 5.83 15.11
CA GLN A 129 9.42 5.82 16.43
C GLN A 129 9.20 7.24 16.95
N GLY A 130 10.20 8.13 16.83
CA GLY A 130 10.09 9.54 17.18
C GLY A 130 8.99 10.23 16.39
N LEU A 131 9.03 10.07 15.06
CA LEU A 131 8.06 10.66 14.15
C LEU A 131 6.63 10.17 14.43
N ARG A 132 6.44 8.88 14.68
CA ARG A 132 5.15 8.32 15.11
C ARG A 132 4.68 8.96 16.42
N ARG A 133 5.55 9.08 17.42
CA ARG A 133 5.17 9.67 18.72
C ARG A 133 4.74 11.13 18.56
N GLU A 134 5.48 11.91 17.79
CA GLU A 134 5.21 13.33 17.55
C GLU A 134 3.95 13.56 16.73
N GLN A 135 3.79 12.84 15.63
CA GLN A 135 2.73 13.10 14.65
C GLN A 135 1.45 12.32 14.95
N LEU A 136 1.58 11.06 15.37
CA LEU A 136 0.46 10.12 15.52
C LEU A 136 0.07 9.87 16.99
N GLY A 137 0.95 10.20 17.93
CA GLY A 137 0.76 9.99 19.37
C GLY A 137 1.28 8.62 19.85
N ASP A 138 1.43 8.48 21.17
CA ASP A 138 2.03 7.31 21.81
C ASP A 138 1.02 6.19 22.05
N ARG A 139 0.42 5.66 20.98
CA ARG A 139 -0.44 4.48 21.08
C ARG A 139 0.41 3.22 21.05
N PRO A 140 0.39 2.37 22.09
CA PRO A 140 1.12 1.11 22.05
C PRO A 140 0.51 0.18 21.00
N VAL A 141 1.35 -0.66 20.42
CA VAL A 141 0.91 -1.77 19.56
C VAL A 141 0.07 -2.73 20.40
N SER A 142 -0.97 -3.31 19.81
CA SER A 142 -1.79 -4.31 20.48
C SER A 142 -0.93 -5.48 20.98
N GLN A 143 -0.72 -5.55 22.29
CA GLN A 143 -0.01 -6.67 22.93
C GLN A 143 -0.69 -8.02 22.64
N LYS A 144 -2.01 -8.00 22.42
CA LYS A 144 -2.77 -9.18 22.00
C LYS A 144 -2.39 -9.62 20.59
N LEU A 145 -2.20 -8.69 19.67
CA LEU A 145 -1.75 -9.00 18.32
C LEU A 145 -0.32 -9.54 18.35
N ILE A 146 0.60 -8.89 19.08
CA ILE A 146 1.98 -9.36 19.25
C ILE A 146 1.99 -10.79 19.77
N ALA A 147 1.28 -11.06 20.87
CA ALA A 147 1.22 -12.40 21.45
C ALA A 147 0.75 -13.43 20.42
N ARG A 148 -0.32 -13.14 19.67
CA ARG A 148 -0.87 -14.05 18.66
C ARG A 148 0.09 -14.28 17.49
N VAL A 149 0.76 -13.23 17.02
CA VAL A 149 1.69 -13.30 15.88
C VAL A 149 2.98 -14.02 16.25
N VAL A 150 3.51 -13.80 17.46
CA VAL A 150 4.72 -14.49 17.92
C VAL A 150 4.45 -15.96 18.24
N THR A 151 3.23 -16.30 18.65
CA THR A 151 2.84 -17.70 18.88
C THR A 151 2.36 -18.42 17.63
N ALA A 152 1.96 -17.69 16.59
CA ALA A 152 1.66 -18.26 15.29
C ALA A 152 2.99 -18.55 14.60
N ASP A 153 3.13 -19.74 14.02
CA ASP A 153 4.32 -20.08 13.24
C ASP A 153 4.64 -18.96 12.22
N PRO A 154 5.93 -18.65 12.02
CA PRO A 154 6.34 -17.50 11.21
C PRO A 154 5.69 -17.58 9.84
N ILE A 155 5.10 -16.46 9.40
CA ILE A 155 4.58 -16.29 8.04
C ILE A 155 5.75 -16.61 7.11
N ARG A 156 5.76 -17.81 6.52
CA ARG A 156 6.70 -18.16 5.46
C ARG A 156 6.51 -17.11 4.38
N GLU A 157 7.57 -16.36 4.09
CA GLU A 157 7.66 -15.69 2.80
C GLU A 157 7.38 -16.76 1.74
N PRO A 158 6.43 -16.54 0.82
CA PRO A 158 6.25 -17.48 -0.27
C PRO A 158 7.51 -17.39 -1.12
N SER A 159 8.47 -18.27 -0.85
CA SER A 159 9.52 -18.59 -1.79
C SER A 159 8.82 -19.14 -3.01
N LEU A 160 8.80 -18.38 -4.10
CA LEU A 160 8.43 -18.88 -5.42
C LEU A 160 9.50 -19.89 -5.85
N SER A 161 9.44 -21.10 -5.30
CA SER A 161 10.01 -22.28 -5.93
C SER A 161 9.08 -22.67 -7.08
N GLU A 162 9.66 -23.09 -8.21
CA GLU A 162 8.91 -23.45 -9.42
C GLU A 162 7.89 -24.58 -9.17
N ASP A 163 8.04 -25.34 -8.09
CA ASP A 163 7.09 -26.38 -7.65
C ASP A 163 5.84 -25.82 -6.93
N GLY A 164 5.84 -24.56 -6.45
CA GLY A 164 4.72 -23.97 -5.70
C GLY A 164 3.63 -23.35 -6.57
N PHE A 165 3.89 -23.20 -7.87
CA PHE A 165 2.91 -22.67 -8.83
C PHE A 165 1.86 -23.71 -9.19
N ASP A 166 2.24 -24.99 -9.23
CA ASP A 166 1.33 -26.11 -9.50
C ASP A 166 0.38 -26.38 -8.32
N GLU A 167 0.85 -26.24 -7.08
CA GLU A 167 0.01 -26.43 -5.88
C GLU A 167 -1.05 -25.31 -5.72
N LEU A 168 -0.73 -24.08 -6.15
CA LEU A 168 -1.72 -22.99 -6.23
C LEU A 168 -2.70 -23.18 -7.39
N MET A 169 -2.26 -23.75 -8.52
CA MET A 169 -3.12 -24.09 -9.65
C MET A 169 -4.12 -25.19 -9.30
N GLU A 170 -3.68 -26.22 -8.55
CA GLU A 170 -4.57 -27.27 -8.06
C GLU A 170 -5.62 -26.74 -7.08
N SER A 171 -5.27 -25.81 -6.19
CA SER A 171 -6.27 -25.20 -5.28
C SER A 171 -7.27 -24.25 -5.97
N LEU A 172 -6.89 -23.64 -7.10
CA LEU A 172 -7.81 -22.84 -7.93
C LEU A 172 -8.72 -23.70 -8.81
N LEU A 173 -8.28 -24.92 -9.14
CA LEU A 173 -9.06 -25.88 -9.93
C LEU A 173 -10.09 -26.66 -9.10
N ASP A 174 -9.92 -26.74 -7.76
CA ASP A 174 -10.82 -27.53 -6.89
C ASP A 174 -12.04 -26.73 -6.35
N GLU A 175 -12.08 -25.40 -6.51
CA GLU A 175 -13.23 -24.57 -6.07
C GLU A 175 -13.95 -23.77 -7.17
N THR A 176 -13.60 -23.93 -8.46
CA THR A 176 -14.40 -23.31 -9.53
C THR A 176 -14.68 -24.24 -10.70
N LEU A 177 -15.99 -24.42 -10.96
CA LEU A 177 -16.64 -25.03 -12.13
C LEU A 177 -17.14 -26.46 -11.96
N LEU A 178 -18.28 -26.63 -11.27
CA LEU A 178 -19.34 -27.60 -11.64
C LEU A 178 -20.55 -27.46 -10.67
N ASP A 179 -21.30 -26.34 -10.70
CA ASP A 179 -22.75 -26.37 -10.33
C ASP A 179 -23.59 -25.10 -10.58
N SER A 180 -23.40 -24.35 -11.67
CA SER A 180 -24.39 -23.30 -12.02
C SER A 180 -24.40 -22.84 -13.48
N LEU A 181 -24.20 -23.74 -14.44
CA LEU A 181 -24.54 -23.47 -15.85
C LEU A 181 -25.26 -24.66 -16.51
N SER A 182 -26.54 -24.83 -16.17
CA SER A 182 -27.60 -25.52 -16.93
C SER A 182 -28.90 -25.32 -16.13
N GLU A 183 -30.08 -24.95 -16.60
CA GLU A 183 -30.69 -24.70 -17.91
C GLU A 183 -32.00 -23.90 -17.59
N ASP A 184 -32.49 -23.14 -18.57
CA ASP A 184 -33.88 -22.66 -18.71
C ASP A 184 -34.48 -21.69 -17.68
N ALA A 185 -34.41 -20.39 -18.01
CA ALA A 185 -35.49 -19.44 -17.68
C ALA A 185 -35.63 -18.40 -18.80
N ASP A 186 -36.67 -18.56 -19.62
CA ASP A 186 -37.19 -17.51 -20.50
C ASP A 186 -37.39 -16.21 -19.70
N LEU A 187 -36.66 -15.16 -20.08
CA LEU A 187 -36.94 -13.80 -19.62
C LEU A 187 -37.23 -12.94 -20.85
N GLU A 188 -38.51 -12.67 -21.04
CA GLU A 188 -39.06 -11.75 -22.02
C GLU A 188 -38.40 -10.36 -21.88
N LEU A 189 -37.92 -9.84 -23.01
CA LEU A 189 -37.44 -8.47 -23.17
C LEU A 189 -38.63 -7.50 -23.11
N GLU A 190 -38.83 -6.81 -21.99
CA GLU A 190 -39.64 -5.58 -21.98
C GLU A 190 -38.74 -4.35 -22.17
N GLU A 191 -39.08 -3.54 -23.17
CA GLU A 191 -38.36 -2.37 -23.66
C GLU A 191 -38.37 -1.17 -22.67
N PRO A 192 -37.38 -0.26 -22.74
CA PRO A 192 -37.17 0.80 -21.77
C PRO A 192 -38.20 1.93 -21.91
N THR A 193 -38.93 2.22 -20.85
CA THR A 193 -39.78 3.43 -20.77
C THR A 193 -38.92 4.68 -20.60
N PRO A 194 -39.08 5.74 -21.42
CA PRO A 194 -38.32 6.98 -21.29
C PRO A 194 -38.68 7.73 -20.01
N ARG A 195 -37.69 8.00 -19.15
CA ARG A 195 -37.84 8.97 -18.05
C ARG A 195 -37.90 10.37 -18.63
N LEU A 196 -39.09 10.99 -18.57
CA LEU A 196 -39.29 12.41 -18.80
C LEU A 196 -38.51 13.21 -17.75
N LEU A 197 -37.61 14.07 -18.22
CA LEU A 197 -36.96 15.10 -17.42
C LEU A 197 -38.03 16.10 -16.94
N PRO A 198 -38.00 16.58 -15.69
CA PRO A 198 -38.84 17.70 -15.28
C PRO A 198 -38.41 18.94 -16.07
N GLU A 199 -39.37 19.55 -16.77
CA GLU A 199 -39.22 20.85 -17.41
C GLU A 199 -38.85 21.92 -16.37
N GLU A 200 -37.86 22.73 -16.75
CA GLU A 200 -37.43 23.96 -16.11
C GLU A 200 -38.64 24.90 -15.92
N ALA A 201 -38.88 25.35 -14.69
CA ALA A 201 -39.84 26.42 -14.42
C ALA A 201 -39.12 27.76 -14.56
N ASP A 202 -39.37 28.45 -15.68
CA ASP A 202 -38.98 29.84 -15.91
C ASP A 202 -39.53 30.76 -14.81
N PRO A 203 -38.74 31.75 -14.32
CA PRO A 203 -39.26 32.84 -13.51
C PRO A 203 -39.82 33.94 -14.42
N ASP A 204 -41.14 34.02 -14.55
CA ASP A 204 -41.79 35.19 -15.16
C ASP A 204 -41.80 36.38 -14.16
N GLU A 205 -41.12 37.44 -14.57
CA GLU A 205 -41.29 38.80 -14.06
C GLU A 205 -42.65 39.40 -14.51
N ASP A 206 -43.14 40.35 -13.70
CA ASP A 206 -44.18 41.35 -13.95
C ASP A 206 -45.66 40.93 -14.09
N ASP A 207 -46.50 41.39 -13.16
CA ASP A 207 -47.34 42.56 -13.48
C ASP A 207 -48.03 43.21 -12.25
N GLN A 208 -47.78 44.51 -12.10
CA GLN A 208 -48.72 45.59 -11.75
C GLN A 208 -49.81 45.36 -10.66
N ARG A 209 -49.66 46.04 -9.51
CA ARG A 209 -50.70 46.90 -8.90
C ARG A 209 -50.18 47.84 -7.82
#